data_AF-A0AA91A1Y4-F1
#
_entry.id   AF-A0AA91A1Y4-F1
#
_cell.length_a   1.000
_cell.length_b   1.000
_cell.length_c   1.000
_cell.angle_alpha   90.00
_cell.angle_beta   90.00
_cell.angle_gamma   90.00
#
_symmetry.space_group_name_H-M   'P 1'
#
loop_
_entity.id
_entity.type
_entity.pdbx_description
1 polymer ?
#
loop_
_entity_poly.entity_id
_entity_poly.type
_entity_poly.pdbx_seq_one_letter_code
_entity_poly.pdbx_strand_id
1 'polypeptide(L)'
;MKGIAALTPTLLLTLILTSCMSDGYTDTAAGKSDTYINLNVSTPTAQARANAPAGSTAGTSGTLGLNETSPNPTEEEKIYSIRVWAFKSGSAETAAPIGFKAETGLNETGSHQVSMKLLRKAAGDLENIDLFILLNAESIGVLNDNNCNRMTRQELRAATFNSNFGINTDGSPQATTVPDAGLPISRVITNINVKNNIADNAAKAAAKPVSVPLVRAVSKLHFFFARKTGKDTESVTVTKIEVN
;
A
#
# COMPACT_ATOMS: atom_id res chain seq x y z
N MET A 1 52.70 11.93 -13.91
CA MET A 1 51.54 11.78 -13.00
C MET A 1 50.39 11.21 -13.80
N LYS A 2 49.85 10.03 -13.43
CA LYS A 2 48.65 9.46 -14.06
C LYS A 2 47.55 9.45 -13.00
N GLY A 3 46.38 10.00 -13.34
CA GLY A 3 45.26 10.09 -12.40
C GLY A 3 44.69 8.71 -12.06
N ILE A 4 44.45 8.48 -10.78
CA ILE A 4 43.71 7.30 -10.31
C ILE A 4 42.23 7.61 -10.49
N ALA A 5 41.58 6.94 -11.44
CA ALA A 5 40.14 7.01 -11.58
C ALA A 5 39.50 6.24 -10.41
N ALA A 6 38.85 6.96 -9.50
CA ALA A 6 38.06 6.36 -8.44
C ALA A 6 36.80 5.74 -9.05
N LEU A 7 36.79 4.41 -9.19
CA LEU A 7 35.57 3.64 -9.44
C LEU A 7 34.69 3.77 -8.20
N THR A 8 33.66 4.61 -8.25
CA THR A 8 32.56 4.57 -7.29
C THR A 8 31.81 3.24 -7.48
N PRO A 9 31.76 2.36 -6.47
CA PRO A 9 30.86 1.22 -6.54
C PRO A 9 29.43 1.76 -6.42
N THR A 10 28.74 1.91 -7.55
CA THR A 10 27.29 2.10 -7.56
C THR A 10 26.70 0.84 -6.97
N LEU A 11 26.42 0.84 -5.67
CA LEU A 11 25.82 -0.28 -4.96
C LEU A 11 24.35 -0.37 -5.40
N LEU A 12 24.14 -0.93 -6.60
CA LEU A 12 22.83 -1.25 -7.13
C LEU A 12 22.31 -2.46 -6.34
N LEU A 13 21.83 -2.19 -5.12
CA LEU A 13 21.26 -3.18 -4.21
C LEU A 13 19.87 -3.59 -4.73
N THR A 14 19.89 -4.28 -5.87
CA THR A 14 18.77 -5.02 -6.43
C THR A 14 18.52 -6.23 -5.53
N LEU A 15 17.92 -5.95 -4.36
CA LEU A 15 17.16 -6.92 -3.58
C LEU A 15 15.97 -7.34 -4.45
N ILE A 16 16.22 -8.30 -5.33
CA ILE A 16 15.18 -8.93 -6.14
C ILE A 16 14.34 -9.81 -5.21
N LEU A 17 13.39 -9.19 -4.51
CA LEU A 17 12.34 -9.84 -3.73
C LEU A 17 11.29 -10.42 -4.70
N THR A 18 11.75 -11.36 -5.53
CA THR A 18 10.97 -12.06 -6.57
C THR A 18 9.99 -13.10 -6.01
N SER A 19 10.03 -13.37 -4.70
CA SER A 19 9.37 -14.48 -4.01
C SER A 19 7.83 -14.52 -4.14
N CYS A 20 7.21 -13.45 -4.61
CA CYS A 20 5.76 -13.35 -4.77
C CYS A 20 5.29 -13.04 -6.21
N MET A 21 6.14 -13.10 -7.24
CA MET A 21 5.81 -12.57 -8.59
C MET A 21 4.97 -13.51 -9.48
N SER A 22 4.46 -14.64 -8.97
CA SER A 22 3.58 -15.53 -9.74
C SER A 22 2.12 -15.12 -9.59
N ASP A 23 1.58 -14.49 -10.64
CA ASP A 23 0.16 -14.13 -10.71
C ASP A 23 -0.75 -15.36 -10.81
N GLY A 24 -1.81 -15.35 -10.00
CA GLY A 24 -2.95 -16.24 -10.12
C GLY A 24 -2.71 -17.73 -9.86
N TYR A 25 -3.74 -18.50 -10.23
CA TYR A 25 -3.81 -19.96 -10.14
C TYR A 25 -4.26 -20.50 -11.49
N THR A 26 -3.65 -21.58 -11.97
CA THR A 26 -4.01 -22.22 -13.24
C THR A 26 -5.10 -23.27 -13.04
N ASP A 27 -6.33 -22.96 -13.49
CA ASP A 27 -7.38 -23.97 -13.66
C ASP A 27 -7.29 -24.59 -15.06
N THR A 28 -6.95 -25.88 -15.10
CA THR A 28 -6.68 -26.64 -16.33
C THR A 28 -7.94 -27.09 -17.09
N ALA A 29 -9.15 -26.84 -16.57
CA ALA A 29 -10.37 -27.26 -17.26
C ALA A 29 -10.55 -26.51 -18.61
N ALA A 30 -10.83 -27.28 -19.68
CA ALA A 30 -11.02 -26.75 -21.03
C ALA A 30 -12.42 -26.13 -21.22
N GLY A 31 -12.53 -25.18 -22.16
CA GLY A 31 -13.83 -24.74 -22.70
C GLY A 31 -14.60 -23.66 -21.92
N LYS A 32 -13.99 -22.99 -20.92
CA LYS A 32 -14.59 -21.83 -20.24
C LYS A 32 -13.63 -20.65 -20.16
N SER A 33 -14.15 -19.45 -20.42
CA SER A 33 -13.42 -18.19 -20.31
C SER A 33 -12.89 -17.92 -18.90
N ASP A 34 -11.85 -17.10 -18.83
CA ASP A 34 -11.29 -16.59 -17.59
C ASP A 34 -12.16 -15.49 -17.00
N THR A 35 -12.20 -15.36 -15.68
CA THR A 35 -12.90 -14.24 -15.01
C THR A 35 -11.89 -13.24 -14.46
N TYR A 36 -12.17 -11.96 -14.70
CA TYR A 36 -11.34 -10.83 -14.32
C TYR A 36 -12.10 -9.87 -13.41
N ILE A 37 -11.37 -9.23 -12.51
CA ILE A 37 -11.79 -8.06 -11.75
C ILE A 37 -10.74 -6.97 -11.92
N ASN A 38 -11.17 -5.71 -12.01
CA ASN A 38 -10.27 -4.56 -11.93
C ASN A 38 -10.54 -3.77 -10.65
N LEU A 39 -9.47 -3.34 -9.99
CA LEU A 39 -9.51 -2.53 -8.78
C LEU A 39 -8.84 -1.18 -9.09
N ASN A 40 -9.49 -0.08 -8.71
CA ASN A 40 -8.85 1.23 -8.68
C ASN A 40 -8.49 1.55 -7.22
N VAL A 41 -7.22 1.43 -6.87
CA VAL A 41 -6.75 1.70 -5.52
C VAL A 41 -6.29 3.16 -5.38
N SER A 42 -6.57 3.79 -4.23
CA SER A 42 -6.19 5.18 -3.98
C SER A 42 -5.58 5.37 -2.60
N THR A 43 -4.41 6.02 -2.52
CA THR A 43 -3.77 6.41 -1.25
C THR A 43 -4.63 7.42 -0.47
N PRO A 44 -4.39 7.61 0.84
CA PRO A 44 -5.12 8.63 1.61
C PRO A 44 -5.01 10.03 1.03
N THR A 45 -3.84 10.42 0.51
CA THR A 45 -3.63 11.75 -0.08
C THR A 45 -4.40 11.94 -1.39
N ALA A 46 -4.50 10.90 -2.24
CA ALA A 46 -5.35 10.97 -3.43
C ALA A 46 -6.83 11.05 -3.09
N GLN A 47 -7.29 10.31 -2.07
CA GLN A 47 -8.66 10.43 -1.56
C GLN A 47 -8.94 11.83 -1.01
N ALA A 48 -8.02 12.39 -0.22
CA ALA A 48 -8.13 13.75 0.30
C ALA A 48 -8.23 14.77 -0.84
N ARG A 49 -7.34 14.67 -1.84
CA ARG A 49 -7.29 15.54 -3.02
C ARG A 49 -8.58 15.45 -3.86
N ALA A 50 -9.14 14.25 -4.02
CA ALA A 50 -10.40 14.05 -4.76
C ALA A 50 -11.64 14.63 -4.04
N ASN A 51 -11.59 14.78 -2.72
CA ASN A 51 -12.68 15.36 -1.92
C ASN A 51 -12.47 16.85 -1.58
N ALA A 52 -11.34 17.44 -1.96
CA ALA A 52 -11.01 18.82 -1.63
C ALA A 52 -11.57 19.82 -2.67
N PRO A 53 -11.86 21.08 -2.27
CA PRO A 53 -12.17 22.14 -3.21
C PRO A 53 -11.06 22.32 -4.26
N ALA A 54 -11.44 22.67 -5.49
CA ALA A 54 -10.48 22.89 -6.57
C ALA A 54 -9.42 23.95 -6.18
N GLY A 55 -8.15 23.61 -6.35
CA GLY A 55 -7.01 24.46 -5.95
C GLY A 55 -6.61 24.37 -4.47
N SER A 56 -7.24 23.50 -3.67
CA SER A 56 -6.79 23.26 -2.28
C SER A 56 -5.42 22.55 -2.25
N THR A 57 -4.47 23.16 -1.55
CA THR A 57 -3.10 22.67 -1.35
C THR A 57 -2.76 22.54 0.14
N ALA A 58 -3.58 21.75 0.85
CA ALA A 58 -3.32 21.36 2.23
C ALA A 58 -2.10 20.41 2.29
N GLY A 59 -0.92 20.99 2.54
CA GLY A 59 0.28 20.24 2.92
C GLY A 59 0.11 19.57 4.29
N THR A 60 1.00 18.65 4.68
CA THR A 60 1.07 18.19 6.08
C THR A 60 1.47 19.29 7.08
N SER A 61 1.83 20.48 6.61
CA SER A 61 1.99 21.72 7.37
C SER A 61 0.74 22.64 7.35
N GLY A 62 -0.39 22.15 6.85
CA GLY A 62 -1.61 22.94 6.68
C GLY A 62 -2.31 23.31 7.99
N THR A 63 -3.30 24.19 7.88
CA THR A 63 -4.21 24.55 8.98
C THR A 63 -4.80 23.29 9.62
N LEU A 64 -4.76 23.22 10.95
CA LEU A 64 -5.33 22.13 11.74
C LEU A 64 -6.77 21.83 11.29
N GLY A 65 -7.03 20.60 10.85
CA GLY A 65 -8.35 20.12 10.44
C GLY A 65 -8.57 19.89 8.93
N LEU A 66 -7.57 20.12 8.08
CA LEU A 66 -7.63 19.72 6.67
C LEU A 66 -7.00 18.33 6.46
N ASN A 67 -7.63 17.50 5.61
CA ASN A 67 -7.02 16.25 5.14
C ASN A 67 -5.81 16.59 4.25
N GLU A 68 -4.71 15.84 4.38
CA GLU A 68 -3.48 16.04 3.60
C GLU A 68 -3.73 15.82 2.10
N THR A 69 -3.80 16.89 1.30
CA THR A 69 -3.92 16.84 -0.18
C THR A 69 -2.57 16.86 -0.87
N SER A 70 -1.53 17.32 -0.17
CA SER A 70 -0.15 17.48 -0.65
C SER A 70 0.82 16.85 0.37
N PRO A 71 1.49 15.74 0.04
CA PRO A 71 2.43 15.09 0.95
C PRO A 71 3.76 15.86 1.01
N ASN A 72 4.55 15.67 2.07
CA ASN A 72 5.85 16.32 2.21
C ASN A 72 6.81 15.48 3.07
N PRO A 73 7.70 14.66 2.48
CA PRO A 73 8.07 14.64 1.06
C PRO A 73 7.01 13.99 0.15
N THR A 74 7.13 14.19 -1.17
CA THR A 74 6.25 13.60 -2.19
C THR A 74 6.19 12.07 -2.15
N GLU A 75 7.24 11.42 -1.65
CA GLU A 75 7.33 9.96 -1.61
C GLU A 75 6.35 9.32 -0.60
N GLU A 76 5.72 10.11 0.27
CA GLU A 76 4.69 9.62 1.20
C GLU A 76 3.38 9.17 0.51
N GLU A 77 3.17 9.50 -0.77
CA GLU A 77 2.04 9.00 -1.58
C GLU A 77 2.45 8.08 -2.75
N LYS A 78 3.71 7.66 -2.80
CA LYS A 78 4.22 6.77 -3.86
C LYS A 78 3.80 5.32 -3.68
N ILE A 79 3.62 4.65 -4.81
CA ILE A 79 3.29 3.23 -4.94
C ILE A 79 4.39 2.57 -5.77
N TYR A 80 5.24 1.77 -5.13
CA TYR A 80 6.33 1.01 -5.75
C TYR A 80 6.00 -0.48 -5.91
N SER A 81 5.12 -1.00 -5.07
CA SER A 81 4.57 -2.34 -5.17
C SER A 81 3.11 -2.39 -4.73
N ILE A 82 2.40 -3.40 -5.22
CA ILE A 82 1.06 -3.75 -4.77
C ILE A 82 0.86 -5.26 -4.79
N ARG A 83 0.14 -5.75 -3.78
CA ARG A 83 -0.18 -7.16 -3.56
C ARG A 83 -1.62 -7.26 -3.12
N VAL A 84 -2.40 -8.06 -3.84
CA VAL A 84 -3.84 -8.21 -3.61
C VAL A 84 -4.19 -9.68 -3.52
N TRP A 85 -4.94 -10.03 -2.48
CA TRP A 85 -5.60 -11.32 -2.31
C TRP A 85 -7.11 -11.11 -2.30
N ALA A 86 -7.83 -11.86 -3.12
CA ALA A 86 -9.28 -11.94 -3.07
C ALA A 86 -9.72 -13.26 -2.43
N PHE A 87 -10.72 -13.22 -1.56
CA PHE A 87 -11.38 -14.40 -0.99
C PHE A 87 -12.89 -14.31 -1.21
N LYS A 88 -13.58 -15.44 -1.38
CA LYS A 88 -15.06 -15.46 -1.36
C LYS A 88 -15.53 -15.07 0.05
N SER A 89 -16.39 -14.05 0.17
CA SER A 89 -16.89 -13.60 1.49
C SER A 89 -17.51 -14.76 2.27
N GLY A 90 -17.23 -14.83 3.57
CA GLY A 90 -17.75 -15.87 4.47
C GLY A 90 -17.12 -17.26 4.34
N SER A 91 -16.11 -17.47 3.49
CA SER A 91 -15.30 -18.70 3.56
C SER A 91 -14.40 -18.70 4.81
N ALA A 92 -13.98 -19.88 5.26
CA ALA A 92 -13.18 -20.04 6.49
C ALA A 92 -11.87 -19.24 6.50
N GLU A 93 -11.33 -18.95 7.69
CA GLU A 93 -10.05 -18.25 7.84
C GLU A 93 -8.85 -19.01 7.21
N THR A 94 -8.94 -20.34 7.13
CA THR A 94 -7.98 -21.23 6.45
C THR A 94 -8.24 -21.41 4.95
N ALA A 95 -9.22 -20.72 4.38
CA ALA A 95 -9.49 -20.80 2.94
C ALA A 95 -8.36 -20.16 2.12
N ALA A 96 -7.95 -20.82 1.04
CA ALA A 96 -7.05 -20.24 0.05
C ALA A 96 -7.72 -19.06 -0.69
N PRO A 97 -6.94 -18.08 -1.18
CA PRO A 97 -7.46 -16.99 -1.98
C PRO A 97 -8.03 -17.50 -3.32
N ILE A 98 -9.11 -16.85 -3.77
CA ILE A 98 -9.73 -17.07 -5.08
C ILE A 98 -9.13 -16.19 -6.18
N GLY A 99 -8.21 -15.29 -5.83
CA GLY A 99 -7.46 -14.46 -6.77
C GLY A 99 -6.24 -13.89 -6.07
N PHE A 100 -5.14 -13.79 -6.81
CA PHE A 100 -3.92 -13.14 -6.34
C PHE A 100 -3.29 -12.34 -7.48
N LYS A 101 -2.78 -11.16 -7.16
CA LYS A 101 -2.07 -10.27 -8.07
C LYS A 101 -0.91 -9.60 -7.35
N ALA A 102 0.27 -9.61 -7.95
CA ALA A 102 1.44 -8.88 -7.47
C ALA A 102 2.04 -8.01 -8.59
N GLU A 103 2.41 -6.78 -8.24
CA GLU A 103 3.14 -5.87 -9.12
C GLU A 103 4.24 -5.17 -8.32
N THR A 104 5.41 -4.99 -8.93
CA THR A 104 6.64 -4.47 -8.30
C THR A 104 7.41 -3.63 -9.31
N GLY A 105 8.18 -2.64 -8.84
CA GLY A 105 8.88 -1.71 -9.75
C GLY A 105 7.95 -0.65 -10.35
N LEU A 106 6.82 -0.39 -9.68
CA LEU A 106 5.95 0.74 -9.97
C LEU A 106 6.64 2.05 -9.56
N ASN A 107 6.14 3.18 -10.07
CA ASN A 107 6.54 4.52 -9.64
C ASN A 107 5.31 5.46 -9.63
N GLU A 108 4.14 4.88 -9.32
CA GLU A 108 2.86 5.56 -9.42
C GLU A 108 2.61 6.47 -8.22
N THR A 109 1.81 7.51 -8.42
CA THR A 109 1.54 8.55 -7.43
C THR A 109 0.04 8.62 -7.16
N GLY A 110 -0.34 8.38 -5.91
CA GLY A 110 -1.71 8.60 -5.43
C GLY A 110 -2.74 7.53 -5.79
N SER A 111 -2.75 6.96 -6.98
CA SER A 111 -3.68 5.87 -7.35
C SER A 111 -3.08 4.92 -8.37
N HIS A 112 -3.60 3.68 -8.42
CA HIS A 112 -3.16 2.65 -9.35
C HIS A 112 -4.31 1.71 -9.75
N GLN A 113 -4.26 1.16 -10.96
CA GLN A 113 -5.24 0.19 -11.44
C GLN A 113 -4.66 -1.23 -11.45
N VAL A 114 -5.32 -2.15 -10.78
CA VAL A 114 -4.92 -3.55 -10.64
C VAL A 114 -5.89 -4.45 -11.38
N SER A 115 -5.42 -5.11 -12.44
CA SER A 115 -6.17 -6.15 -13.16
C SER A 115 -5.81 -7.52 -12.60
N MET A 116 -6.79 -8.24 -12.06
CA MET A 116 -6.60 -9.52 -11.40
C MET A 116 -7.52 -10.60 -11.99
N LYS A 117 -6.94 -11.78 -12.26
CA LYS A 117 -7.69 -12.98 -12.65
C LYS A 117 -8.19 -13.71 -11.41
N LEU A 118 -9.44 -14.18 -11.47
CA LEU A 118 -10.09 -14.97 -10.43
C LEU A 118 -10.17 -16.45 -10.82
N LEU A 119 -10.14 -17.33 -9.82
CA LEU A 119 -10.32 -18.77 -9.97
C LEU A 119 -11.71 -19.07 -10.53
N ARG A 120 -11.75 -19.73 -11.69
CA ARG A 120 -12.98 -20.05 -12.43
C ARG A 120 -14.04 -20.76 -11.59
N LYS A 121 -13.64 -21.73 -10.75
CA LYS A 121 -14.56 -22.45 -9.84
C LYS A 121 -15.23 -21.52 -8.80
N ALA A 122 -14.60 -20.41 -8.44
CA ALA A 122 -15.16 -19.42 -7.53
C ALA A 122 -16.04 -18.38 -8.26
N ALA A 123 -15.79 -18.13 -9.54
CA ALA A 123 -16.32 -17.00 -10.30
C ALA A 123 -17.78 -17.11 -10.75
N GLY A 124 -18.30 -18.33 -10.98
CA GLY A 124 -19.59 -18.55 -11.65
C GLY A 124 -20.80 -17.89 -10.96
N ASP A 125 -20.81 -17.87 -9.63
CA ASP A 125 -21.84 -17.26 -8.77
C ASP A 125 -21.19 -16.31 -7.73
N LEU A 126 -20.17 -15.54 -8.14
CA LEU A 126 -19.40 -14.70 -7.23
C LEU A 126 -20.07 -13.35 -6.98
N GLU A 127 -20.93 -13.29 -5.95
CA GLU A 127 -21.57 -12.03 -5.56
C GLU A 127 -20.67 -11.16 -4.68
N ASN A 128 -20.05 -11.72 -3.64
CA ASN A 128 -19.32 -10.94 -2.63
C ASN A 128 -17.90 -11.48 -2.36
N ILE A 129 -16.91 -10.58 -2.24
CA ILE A 129 -15.51 -10.89 -1.92
C ILE A 129 -14.97 -10.08 -0.73
N ASP A 130 -13.97 -10.66 -0.07
CA ASP A 130 -13.06 -9.94 0.81
C ASP A 130 -11.75 -9.67 0.05
N LEU A 131 -11.21 -8.46 0.17
CA LEU A 131 -9.92 -8.06 -0.35
C LEU A 131 -8.94 -7.80 0.79
N PHE A 132 -7.76 -8.39 0.71
CA PHE A 132 -6.59 -8.02 1.50
C PHE A 132 -5.58 -7.37 0.56
N ILE A 133 -5.12 -6.17 0.90
CA ILE A 133 -4.29 -5.34 0.03
C ILE A 133 -3.11 -4.81 0.83
N LEU A 134 -1.91 -4.99 0.29
CA LEU A 134 -0.65 -4.44 0.80
C LEU A 134 0.05 -3.71 -0.34
N LEU A 135 0.47 -2.47 -0.09
CA LEU A 135 1.35 -1.69 -0.96
C LEU A 135 2.66 -1.45 -0.22
N ASN A 136 3.76 -1.37 -0.97
CA ASN A 136 5.09 -1.06 -0.45
C ASN A 136 5.53 -2.04 0.67
N ALA A 137 5.11 -3.30 0.58
CA ALA A 137 5.29 -4.31 1.64
C ALA A 137 6.77 -4.68 1.88
N GLU A 138 7.64 -4.36 0.94
CA GLU A 138 9.08 -4.52 1.02
C GLU A 138 9.70 -3.59 2.08
N SER A 139 9.05 -2.46 2.40
CA SER A 139 9.48 -1.53 3.47
C SER A 139 9.37 -2.09 4.90
N ILE A 140 8.63 -3.19 5.08
CA ILE A 140 8.24 -3.77 6.38
C ILE A 140 8.58 -5.27 6.51
N GLY A 141 9.21 -5.85 5.48
CA GLY A 141 9.75 -7.22 5.52
C GLY A 141 8.75 -8.32 5.85
N VAL A 142 7.45 -8.12 5.52
CA VAL A 142 6.35 -9.04 5.90
C VAL A 142 6.28 -10.29 5.02
N LEU A 143 6.78 -10.21 3.79
CA LEU A 143 6.55 -11.23 2.76
C LEU A 143 7.89 -11.77 2.28
N ASN A 144 8.31 -12.86 2.92
CA ASN A 144 9.64 -13.47 2.79
C ASN A 144 9.64 -14.83 2.07
N ASP A 145 8.47 -15.48 1.89
CA ASP A 145 8.37 -16.85 1.40
C ASP A 145 7.81 -16.98 -0.03
N ASN A 146 8.23 -18.04 -0.74
CA ASN A 146 7.80 -18.34 -2.13
C ASN A 146 6.30 -18.70 -2.31
N ASN A 147 5.47 -18.59 -1.26
CA ASN A 147 4.06 -18.99 -1.24
C ASN A 147 3.10 -17.81 -0.97
N CYS A 148 3.53 -16.55 -1.14
CA CYS A 148 2.69 -15.37 -0.85
C CYS A 148 1.30 -15.46 -1.49
N ASN A 149 1.22 -15.94 -2.74
CA ASN A 149 -0.04 -16.11 -3.48
C ASN A 149 -1.02 -17.13 -2.89
N ARG A 150 -0.59 -17.91 -1.88
CA ARG A 150 -1.40 -18.93 -1.19
C ARG A 150 -1.75 -18.59 0.26
N MET A 151 -1.26 -17.47 0.79
CA MET A 151 -1.55 -17.05 2.17
C MET A 151 -3.06 -16.99 2.40
N THR A 152 -3.51 -17.70 3.43
CA THR A 152 -4.87 -17.74 3.94
C THR A 152 -5.21 -16.42 4.65
N ARG A 153 -6.50 -16.20 4.98
CA ARG A 153 -6.87 -15.03 5.79
C ARG A 153 -6.19 -15.06 7.16
N GLN A 154 -6.08 -16.23 7.78
CA GLN A 154 -5.42 -16.39 9.08
C GLN A 154 -3.95 -15.94 9.00
N GLU A 155 -3.21 -16.37 7.99
CA GLU A 155 -1.81 -15.97 7.79
C GLU A 155 -1.68 -14.48 7.49
N LEU A 156 -2.55 -13.91 6.64
CA LEU A 156 -2.55 -12.47 6.33
C LEU A 156 -2.94 -11.60 7.54
N ARG A 157 -3.74 -12.11 8.49
CA ARG A 157 -4.06 -11.41 9.76
C ARG A 157 -2.97 -11.58 10.82
N ALA A 158 -2.27 -12.71 10.83
CA ALA A 158 -1.17 -12.99 11.74
C ALA A 158 0.16 -12.35 11.29
N ALA A 159 0.24 -11.91 10.03
CA ALA A 159 1.39 -11.23 9.45
C ALA A 159 1.68 -9.89 10.17
N THR A 160 2.71 -9.89 11.01
CA THR A 160 3.20 -8.70 11.74
C THR A 160 4.33 -8.01 10.99
N PHE A 161 4.40 -6.69 11.07
CA PHE A 161 5.52 -5.91 10.54
C PHE A 161 6.82 -6.25 11.27
N ASN A 162 7.87 -6.59 10.53
CA ASN A 162 9.21 -6.61 11.08
C ASN A 162 9.65 -5.14 11.21
N SER A 163 9.79 -4.68 12.45
CA SER A 163 9.69 -3.27 12.80
C SER A 163 10.81 -2.40 12.21
N ASN A 164 10.46 -1.60 11.18
CA ASN A 164 11.26 -0.49 10.64
C ASN A 164 10.67 0.90 10.97
N PHE A 165 9.47 0.94 11.57
CA PHE A 165 8.69 2.19 11.80
C PHE A 165 8.29 2.38 13.28
N GLY A 166 8.88 1.61 14.20
CA GLY A 166 8.67 1.72 15.64
C GLY A 166 9.61 2.72 16.30
N ILE A 167 9.70 2.61 17.63
CA ILE A 167 10.63 3.37 18.47
C ILE A 167 11.71 2.41 18.99
N ASN A 168 12.97 2.84 18.93
CA ASN A 168 14.12 2.11 19.48
C ASN A 168 14.13 2.17 21.02
N THR A 169 14.93 1.30 21.64
CA THR A 169 15.07 1.25 23.12
C THR A 169 15.64 2.52 23.75
N ASP A 170 16.24 3.41 22.96
CA ASP A 170 16.74 4.74 23.38
C ASP A 170 15.72 5.87 23.19
N GLY A 171 14.51 5.56 22.69
CA GLY A 171 13.46 6.53 22.38
C GLY A 171 13.56 7.19 21.00
N SER A 172 14.56 6.83 20.18
CA SER A 172 14.67 7.34 18.80
C SER A 172 13.69 6.61 17.84
N PRO A 173 13.12 7.30 16.82
CA PRO A 173 12.32 6.64 15.79
C PRO A 173 13.20 5.76 14.89
N GLN A 174 12.69 4.59 14.51
CA GLN A 174 13.40 3.66 13.61
C GLN A 174 13.53 4.17 12.17
N ALA A 175 12.55 4.96 11.71
CA ALA A 175 12.57 5.63 10.42
C ALA A 175 12.41 7.15 10.61
N THR A 176 13.40 7.91 10.15
CA THR A 176 13.38 9.39 10.10
C THR A 176 13.11 9.93 8.70
N THR A 177 13.13 9.07 7.68
CA THR A 177 12.85 9.35 6.27
C THR A 177 11.88 8.33 5.70
N VAL A 178 11.20 8.67 4.60
CA VAL A 178 10.45 7.67 3.82
C VAL A 178 11.45 6.65 3.24
N PRO A 179 11.24 5.33 3.36
CA PRO A 179 12.11 4.34 2.73
C PRO A 179 12.01 4.37 1.19
N ASP A 180 13.05 3.94 0.50
CA ASP A 180 13.08 3.85 -0.97
C ASP A 180 11.99 2.92 -1.55
N ALA A 181 11.52 1.96 -0.75
CA ALA A 181 10.39 1.08 -1.10
C ALA A 181 9.01 1.71 -0.83
N GLY A 182 8.96 2.96 -0.35
CA GLY A 182 7.75 3.72 0.01
C GLY A 182 7.21 3.44 1.40
N LEU A 183 6.19 4.22 1.81
CA LEU A 183 5.48 3.98 3.07
C LEU A 183 4.53 2.79 2.96
N PRO A 184 4.47 1.90 3.98
CA PRO A 184 3.56 0.76 3.97
C PRO A 184 2.11 1.23 4.08
N ILE A 185 1.29 0.77 3.14
CA ILE A 185 -0.15 1.05 3.07
C ILE A 185 -0.86 -0.31 3.04
N SER A 186 -1.84 -0.50 3.91
CA SER A 186 -2.55 -1.77 4.04
C SER A 186 -4.05 -1.55 4.19
N ARG A 187 -4.87 -2.45 3.64
CA ARG A 187 -6.29 -2.49 3.98
C ARG A 187 -6.87 -3.90 3.80
N VAL A 188 -7.75 -4.26 4.74
CA VAL A 188 -8.72 -5.35 4.55
C VAL A 188 -10.08 -4.71 4.30
N ILE A 189 -10.79 -5.16 3.26
CA ILE A 189 -12.17 -4.77 2.98
C ILE A 189 -12.98 -6.04 2.79
N THR A 190 -13.99 -6.26 3.63
CA THR A 190 -14.82 -7.46 3.61
C THR A 190 -16.17 -7.22 2.96
N ASN A 191 -16.80 -8.28 2.44
CA ASN A 191 -18.18 -8.27 1.95
C ASN A 191 -18.46 -7.27 0.81
N ILE A 192 -17.49 -7.02 -0.07
CA ILE A 192 -17.67 -6.16 -1.25
C ILE A 192 -18.51 -6.92 -2.28
N ASN A 193 -19.66 -6.36 -2.70
CA ASN A 193 -20.39 -6.90 -3.84
C ASN A 193 -19.66 -6.58 -5.15
N VAL A 194 -19.38 -7.60 -5.96
CA VAL A 194 -18.61 -7.53 -7.22
C VAL A 194 -19.34 -8.12 -8.42
N LYS A 195 -20.62 -8.51 -8.25
CA LYS A 195 -21.45 -9.17 -9.28
C LYS A 195 -21.46 -8.43 -10.61
N ASN A 196 -21.44 -7.09 -10.55
CA ASN A 196 -21.45 -6.21 -11.73
C ASN A 196 -20.05 -5.76 -12.19
N ASN A 197 -19.00 -6.08 -11.44
CA ASN A 197 -17.62 -5.63 -11.66
C ASN A 197 -16.74 -6.72 -12.30
N ILE A 198 -17.11 -7.99 -12.13
CA ILE A 198 -16.41 -9.11 -12.77
C ILE A 198 -16.85 -9.29 -14.23
N ALA A 199 -15.94 -9.78 -15.08
CA ALA A 199 -16.27 -10.11 -16.47
C ALA A 199 -15.43 -11.28 -17.03
N ASP A 200 -15.90 -11.85 -18.14
CA ASP A 200 -15.26 -12.92 -18.92
C ASP A 200 -14.06 -12.45 -19.78
N ASN A 201 -13.77 -11.15 -19.78
CA ASN A 201 -12.53 -10.60 -20.34
C ASN A 201 -12.07 -9.35 -19.57
N ALA A 202 -10.75 -9.08 -19.63
CA ALA A 202 -10.12 -8.02 -18.88
C ALA A 202 -10.63 -6.61 -19.24
N ALA A 203 -10.93 -6.32 -20.52
CA ALA A 203 -11.39 -5.01 -20.96
C ALA A 203 -12.82 -4.68 -20.48
N LYS A 204 -13.74 -5.66 -20.47
CA LYS A 204 -15.08 -5.51 -19.89
C LYS A 204 -15.01 -5.27 -18.38
N ALA A 205 -14.09 -5.94 -17.67
CA ALA A 205 -13.88 -5.73 -16.24
C ALA A 205 -13.25 -4.35 -15.96
N ALA A 206 -12.32 -3.90 -16.81
CA ALA A 206 -11.68 -2.58 -16.69
C ALA A 206 -12.66 -1.42 -16.87
N ALA A 207 -13.75 -1.61 -17.62
CA ALA A 207 -14.83 -0.63 -17.73
C ALA A 207 -15.71 -0.50 -16.47
N LYS A 208 -15.52 -1.37 -15.46
CA LYS A 208 -16.34 -1.42 -14.23
C LYS A 208 -15.49 -1.68 -12.97
N PRO A 209 -14.46 -0.87 -12.70
CA PRO A 209 -13.52 -1.14 -11.61
C PRO A 209 -14.20 -1.01 -10.25
N VAL A 210 -13.74 -1.79 -9.27
CA VAL A 210 -14.07 -1.58 -7.86
C VAL A 210 -13.17 -0.47 -7.32
N SER A 211 -13.76 0.59 -6.77
CA SER A 211 -12.98 1.61 -6.05
C SER A 211 -12.57 1.11 -4.68
N VAL A 212 -11.28 1.19 -4.38
CA VAL A 212 -10.67 0.72 -3.13
C VAL A 212 -9.88 1.88 -2.50
N PRO A 213 -10.49 2.62 -1.56
CA PRO A 213 -9.77 3.61 -0.77
C PRO A 213 -8.81 2.88 0.19
N LEU A 214 -7.57 3.32 0.33
CA LEU A 214 -6.56 2.72 1.20
C LEU A 214 -6.25 3.57 2.45
N VAL A 215 -5.53 2.99 3.42
CA VAL A 215 -5.10 3.64 4.66
C VAL A 215 -3.61 3.34 4.92
N ARG A 216 -2.83 4.34 5.36
CA ARG A 216 -1.42 4.14 5.74
C ARG A 216 -1.34 3.29 7.01
N ALA A 217 -0.36 2.39 7.08
CA ALA A 217 -0.08 1.62 8.29
C ALA A 217 0.73 2.44 9.33
N VAL A 218 1.24 3.59 8.93
CA VAL A 218 2.08 4.51 9.73
C VAL A 218 1.38 5.85 9.95
N SER A 219 1.68 6.50 11.08
CA SER A 219 1.27 7.87 11.38
C SER A 219 2.44 8.83 11.23
N LYS A 220 2.15 10.11 10.99
CA LYS A 220 3.14 11.19 10.91
C LYS A 220 2.91 12.18 12.05
N LEU A 221 3.96 12.51 12.79
CA LEU A 221 3.88 13.43 13.93
C LEU A 221 4.64 14.73 13.61
N HIS A 222 3.93 15.85 13.67
CA HIS A 222 4.47 17.19 13.46
C HIS A 222 4.37 18.00 14.75
N PHE A 223 5.50 18.57 15.21
CA PHE A 223 5.56 19.39 16.41
C PHE A 223 5.71 20.87 16.04
N PHE A 224 4.61 21.62 16.17
CA PHE A 224 4.59 23.06 15.89
C PHE A 224 4.72 23.86 17.18
N PHE A 225 5.80 24.65 17.29
CA PHE A 225 6.04 25.55 18.42
C PHE A 225 5.71 26.98 18.02
N ALA A 226 4.58 27.50 18.51
CA ALA A 226 4.13 28.87 18.25
C ALA A 226 4.35 29.77 19.48
N ARG A 227 4.86 31.00 19.27
CA ARG A 227 4.81 32.05 20.29
C ARG A 227 3.44 32.74 20.29
N LYS A 228 2.95 33.08 21.48
CA LYS A 228 1.79 33.94 21.64
C LYS A 228 2.20 35.40 21.43
N THR A 229 1.52 36.10 20.53
CA THR A 229 1.69 37.55 20.29
C THR A 229 1.49 38.35 21.60
N GLY A 230 2.30 39.39 21.81
CA GLY A 230 2.22 40.23 23.02
C GLY A 230 2.77 39.57 24.28
N LYS A 231 3.71 38.62 24.14
CA LYS A 231 4.51 38.06 25.24
C LYS A 231 5.99 38.12 24.90
N ASP A 232 6.76 38.80 25.75
CA ASP A 232 8.20 38.96 25.62
C ASP A 232 8.93 37.68 26.06
N THR A 233 8.77 36.63 25.25
CA THR A 233 9.56 35.40 25.37
C THR A 233 10.82 35.57 24.55
N GLU A 234 11.99 35.76 25.18
CA GLU A 234 13.24 36.00 24.45
C GLU A 234 13.69 34.77 23.65
N SER A 235 13.77 33.61 24.30
CA SER A 235 14.17 32.33 23.70
C SER A 235 13.30 31.16 24.20
N VAL A 236 13.24 30.10 23.41
CA VAL A 236 12.69 28.79 23.79
C VAL A 236 13.60 27.73 23.18
N THR A 237 14.09 26.80 23.99
CA THR A 237 14.92 25.68 23.54
C THR A 237 14.21 24.37 23.87
N VAL A 238 13.81 23.64 22.84
CA VAL A 238 13.22 22.30 23.00
C VAL A 238 14.37 21.30 23.05
N THR A 239 14.59 20.69 24.22
CA THR A 239 15.74 19.80 24.45
C THR A 239 15.45 18.32 24.20
N LYS A 240 14.19 17.90 24.34
CA LYS A 240 13.71 16.55 24.03
C LYS A 240 12.24 16.58 23.67
N ILE A 241 11.84 15.70 22.75
CA ILE A 241 10.45 15.31 22.48
C ILE A 241 10.43 13.79 22.58
N GLU A 242 9.43 13.24 23.27
CA GLU A 242 9.27 11.80 23.49
C GLU A 242 7.83 11.41 23.16
N VAL A 243 7.65 10.25 22.55
CA VAL A 243 6.35 9.71 22.13
C VAL A 243 6.27 8.30 22.71
N ASN A 244 5.37 8.11 23.68
CA ASN A 244 5.15 6.87 24.43
C ASN A 244 3.73 6.34 24.17
#